data_AF-A0A9X1QBK6-F1
#
_entry.id   AF-A0A9X1QBK6-F1
#
_cell.length_a   1.000
_cell.length_b   1.000
_cell.length_c   1.000
_cell.angle_alpha   90.00
_cell.angle_beta   90.00
_cell.angle_gamma   90.00
#
_symmetry.space_group_name_H-M   'P 1'
#
loop_
_entity.id
_entity.type
_entity.pdbx_description
1 polymer ?
#
loop_
_entity_poly.entity_id
_entity_poly.type
_entity_poly.pdbx_seq_one_letter_code
_entity_poly.pdbx_strand_id
1 'polypeptide(L)' 'MDNRIALPELMYLSPTTREKAVTIAQELLRTNNISPREAVAKAILIAKNWAVKNVNRRVWKKLKSFEKEII' A
#
# COMPACT_ATOMS: atom_id res chain seq x y z
N MET A 1 -3.58 -5.82 -20.09
CA MET A 1 -3.00 -5.15 -18.91
C MET A 1 -1.70 -4.50 -19.35
N ASP A 2 -1.53 -3.20 -19.16
CA ASP A 2 -0.38 -2.44 -19.67
C ASP A 2 0.95 -2.93 -19.07
N ASN A 3 1.88 -3.36 -19.92
CA ASN A 3 3.24 -3.77 -19.57
C ASN A 3 4.10 -2.64 -18.95
N ARG A 4 3.57 -1.42 -18.81
CA ARG A 4 4.29 -0.25 -18.28
C ARG A 4 4.39 -0.19 -16.75
N ILE A 5 3.76 -1.14 -16.05
CA ILE A 5 3.79 -1.22 -14.57
C ILE A 5 4.30 -2.59 -14.10
N ALA A 6 5.08 -3.28 -14.93
CA ALA A 6 5.80 -4.50 -14.54
C ALA A 6 7.17 -4.15 -13.94
N LEU A 7 7.20 -3.25 -12.95
CA LEU A 7 8.43 -3.00 -12.19
C LEU A 7 8.66 -4.19 -11.25
N PRO A 8 9.84 -4.85 -11.29
CA PRO A 8 10.13 -6.00 -10.43
C PRO A 8 9.89 -5.71 -8.94
N GLU A 9 10.10 -4.47 -8.53
CA GLU A 9 9.89 -3.95 -7.18
C GLU A 9 8.45 -4.13 -6.67
N LEU A 10 7.46 -4.15 -7.57
CA LEU A 10 6.04 -4.35 -7.24
C LEU A 10 5.67 -5.82 -7.07
N MET A 11 6.46 -6.75 -7.62
CA MET A 11 6.17 -8.19 -7.53
C MET A 11 6.30 -8.74 -6.11
N TYR A 12 7.17 -8.16 -5.29
CA TYR A 12 7.37 -8.55 -3.89
C TYR A 12 6.25 -8.08 -2.95
N LEU A 13 5.30 -7.28 -3.45
CA LEU A 13 4.16 -6.84 -2.66
C LEU A 13 2.99 -7.83 -2.76
N SER A 14 2.24 -7.95 -1.66
CA SER A 14 0.96 -8.67 -1.69
C SER A 14 0.01 -8.04 -2.72
N PRO A 15 -0.90 -8.82 -3.35
CA PRO A 15 -1.75 -8.33 -4.43
C PRO A 15 -2.47 -7.00 -4.11
N THR A 16 -3.03 -6.90 -2.90
CA THR A 16 -3.73 -5.69 -2.43
C THR A 16 -2.80 -4.50 -2.20
N THR A 17 -1.59 -4.72 -1.70
CA THR A 17 -0.60 -3.66 -1.50
C THR A 17 -0.01 -3.22 -2.84
N ARG A 18 0.13 -4.15 -3.78
CA ARG A 18 0.57 -3.89 -5.15
C ARG A 18 -0.42 -2.99 -5.88
N GLU A 19 -1.70 -3.35 -5.90
CA GLU A 19 -2.76 -2.52 -6.49
C GLU A 19 -2.75 -1.10 -5.90
N LYS A 20 -2.66 -0.99 -4.57
CA LYS A 20 -2.59 0.30 -3.89
C LYS A 20 -1.35 1.11 -4.32
N ALA A 21 -0.19 0.48 -4.42
CA ALA A 21 1.04 1.12 -4.87
C ALA A 21 0.92 1.62 -6.32
N VAL A 22 0.28 0.85 -7.20
CA VAL A 22 0.02 1.26 -8.60
C VAL A 22 -0.88 2.48 -8.65
N THR A 23 -1.98 2.50 -7.90
CA THR A 23 -2.89 3.65 -7.84
C THR A 23 -2.17 4.92 -7.38
N ILE A 24 -1.39 4.82 -6.30
CA ILE A 24 -0.66 5.99 -5.76
C ILE A 24 0.44 6.44 -6.73
N ALA A 25 1.13 5.50 -7.40
CA ALA A 25 2.15 5.86 -8.40
C ALA A 25 1.54 6.61 -9.59
N GLN A 26 0.36 6.19 -10.07
CA GLN A 26 -0.38 6.90 -11.12
C GLN A 26 -0.80 8.30 -10.68
N GLU A 27 -1.21 8.46 -9.43
CA GLU A 27 -1.57 9.75 -8.85
C GLU A 27 -0.34 10.68 -8.76
N LEU A 28 0.76 10.18 -8.23
CA LEU A 28 2.03 10.93 -8.12
C LEU A 28 2.57 11.38 -9.48
N LEU A 29 2.40 10.56 -10.52
CA LEU A 29 2.80 10.94 -11.89
C LEU A 29 1.89 12.01 -12.50
N ARG A 30 0.64 12.12 -12.05
CA ARG A 30 -0.30 13.15 -12.52
C ARG A 30 -0.11 14.47 -11.79
N THR A 31 0.18 14.43 -10.49
CA THR A 31 0.25 15.63 -9.63
C THR A 31 1.65 16.23 -9.54
N ASN A 32 2.69 15.42 -9.71
CA ASN A 32 4.07 15.85 -9.49
C ASN A 32 4.91 15.64 -10.76
N ASN A 33 5.77 16.60 -11.07
CA ASN A 33 6.77 16.46 -12.12
C ASN A 33 7.99 15.64 -11.63
N ILE A 34 7.75 14.38 -11.25
CA ILE A 34 8.78 13.44 -10.79
C ILE A 34 8.98 12.30 -11.78
N SER A 35 10.17 11.68 -11.75
CA SER A 35 10.44 10.57 -12.65
C SER A 35 9.54 9.35 -12.34
N PRO A 36 9.17 8.52 -13.34
CA PRO A 36 8.39 7.30 -13.12
C PRO A 36 8.98 6.37 -12.07
N ARG A 37 10.31 6.27 -12.01
CA ARG A 37 11.03 5.44 -11.03
C ARG A 37 10.85 5.96 -9.61
N GLU A 38 11.00 7.28 -9.41
CA GLU A 38 10.80 7.89 -8.09
C GLU A 38 9.34 7.83 -7.64
N ALA A 39 8.40 8.00 -8.56
CA ALA A 39 6.98 7.86 -8.28
C ALA A 39 6.65 6.44 -7.77
N VAL A 40 7.24 5.41 -8.37
CA VAL A 40 7.03 4.02 -7.94
C VAL A 40 7.72 3.71 -6.62
N ALA A 41 8.95 4.20 -6.40
CA ALA A 41 9.63 4.01 -5.12
C ALA A 41 8.85 4.65 -3.96
N LYS A 42 8.38 5.90 -4.14
CA LYS A 42 7.48 6.57 -3.19
C LYS A 42 6.15 5.82 -3.05
N ALA A 43 5.63 5.39 -4.20
CA ALA A 43 4.56 4.41 -4.39
C ALA A 43 4.53 3.30 -3.33
N ILE A 44 5.57 2.49 -3.42
CA ILE A 44 5.79 1.30 -2.63
C ILE A 44 5.90 1.65 -1.15
N LEU A 45 6.63 2.71 -0.79
CA LEU A 45 6.79 3.13 0.60
C LEU A 45 5.44 3.50 1.24
N ILE A 46 4.63 4.31 0.55
CA ILE A 46 3.31 4.73 1.03
C ILE A 46 2.39 3.52 1.18
N ALA A 47 2.37 2.62 0.19
CA ALA A 47 1.54 1.42 0.21
C ALA A 47 1.92 0.46 1.36
N LYS A 48 3.22 0.27 1.62
CA LYS A 48 3.71 -0.53 2.76
C LYS A 48 3.24 0.05 4.09
N ASN A 49 3.37 1.36 4.29
CA ASN A 49 2.92 2.02 5.51
C ASN A 49 1.41 1.90 5.71
N TRP A 50 0.63 2.02 4.63
CA TRP A 50 -0.81 1.79 4.66
C TRP A 50 -1.15 0.35 5.08
N ALA A 51 -0.44 -0.65 4.54
CA ALA A 51 -0.66 -2.05 4.89
C ALA A 51 -0.41 -2.30 6.39
N VAL A 52 0.69 -1.78 6.95
CA VAL A 52 1.00 -1.89 8.39
C VAL A 52 -0.09 -1.24 9.24
N LYS A 53 -0.53 -0.01 8.88
CA LYS A 53 -1.62 0.68 9.60
C LYS A 53 -2.91 -0.13 9.60
N ASN A 54 -3.25 -0.78 8.49
CA ASN A 54 -4.43 -1.64 8.41
C ASN A 54 -4.34 -2.88 9.30
N VAL A 55 -3.17 -3.54 9.33
CA VAL A 55 -2.93 -4.68 10.21
C VAL A 55 -3.08 -4.24 11.67
N ASN A 56 -2.40 -3.16 12.07
CA ASN A 56 -2.49 -2.63 13.43
C ASN A 56 -3.94 -2.29 13.83
N ARG A 57 -4.70 -1.67 12.92
CA ARG A 57 -6.12 -1.36 13.16
C ARG A 57 -6.96 -2.63 13.34
N ARG A 58 -6.71 -3.69 12.57
CA ARG A 58 -7.42 -4.97 12.71
C ARG A 58 -7.08 -5.67 14.02
N VAL A 59 -5.81 -5.71 14.38
CA VAL A 59 -5.35 -6.28 15.66
C VAL A 59 -6.01 -5.52 16.82
N TRP A 60 -5.94 -4.18 16.81
CA TRP A 60 -6.59 -3.35 17.83
C TRP A 60 -8.09 -3.62 17.95
N LYS A 61 -8.82 -3.68 16.83
CA LYS A 61 -10.26 -4.01 16.83
C LYS A 61 -10.53 -5.37 17.47
N LYS A 62 -9.69 -6.37 17.18
CA LYS A 62 -9.84 -7.73 17.69
C LYS A 62 -9.54 -7.81 19.19
N LEU A 63 -8.49 -7.11 19.65
CA LEU A 63 -8.20 -7.01 21.08
C LEU A 63 -9.35 -6.34 21.84
N LYS A 64 -9.87 -5.23 21.30
CA LYS A 64 -11.01 -4.51 21.89
C LYS A 64 -12.31 -5.32 21.90
N SER A 65 -12.52 -6.23 20.94
CA SER A 65 -13.69 -7.13 20.99
C SER A 65 -13.54 -8.18 22.08
N PHE A 66 -12.34 -8.74 22.28
CA PHE A 66 -12.10 -9.68 23.37
C PHE A 66 -12.28 -9.04 24.75
N GLU A 67 -11.85 -7.78 24.94
CA GLU A 67 -12.11 -7.04 26.18
C GLU A 67 -13.62 -6.92 26.50
N LYS A 68 -14.48 -6.83 25.48
CA LYS A 68 -15.93 -6.75 25.66
C LYS A 68 -16.59 -8.09 25.97
N GLU A 69 -16.00 -9.21 25.56
CA GLU A 69 -16.56 -10.54 25.77
C GLU A 69 -16.16 -11.12 27.15
N ILE A 70 -15.13 -10.57 27.79
CA ILE A 70 -14.60 -11.04 29.09
C ILE A 70 -15.29 -10.38 30.29
N ILE A 71 -16.07 -9.31 30.09
CA ILE A 71 -16.84 -8.59 31.12
C ILE A 71 -18.32 -8.95 31.01
#